data_AF-Q5E974-F1
#
_entry.id   AF-Q5E974-F1
#
_cell.length_a   1.000
_cell.length_b   1.000
_cell.length_c   1.000
_cell.angle_alpha   90.00
_cell.angle_beta   90.00
_cell.angle_gamma   90.00
#
_symmetry.space_group_name_H-M   'P 1'
#
loop_
_entity.id
_entity.type
_entity.pdbx_description
1 polymer ?
#
loop_
_entity_poly.entity_id
_entity_poly.type
_entity_poly.pdbx_seq_one_letter_code
_entity_poly.pdbx_strand_id
1 'polypeptide(L)'
;MTAGRLYLRLLRAPSKFMVQRLLEGVPPSRGLHAGRGPRRLSVEGNIAVGKSTFVKLLTKTYPEWHVATEPVATWQNVLAAGSQKAGAATSLGNLLDMMYQEPARWSYTFQTFSFLSRLKVQLEPFPEKLLEVGRAVQIFERSVYSDRYIFAKTLFENGSLSDIEWHIYQDWHYFLLQEFASRLRLHGFIYLQAAPQVCLKRLQRRARQEEKEVELAYLEQLHGQHEAWLVHKTTPLHSEALLNIPVLVLDVNDDFSEEVTIQEELMRRVNTFVKNL
;
A
#
# COMPACT_ATOMS: atom_id res chain seq x y z
N MET A 1 -49.27 10.27 54.35
CA MET A 1 -48.69 9.29 53.40
C MET A 1 -47.81 10.07 52.44
N THR A 2 -46.57 10.38 52.85
CA THR A 2 -45.31 9.69 52.48
C THR A 2 -44.94 9.93 51.02
N ALA A 3 -44.11 10.94 50.73
CA ALA A 3 -42.63 10.89 50.69
C ALA A 3 -42.17 10.58 49.24
N GLY A 4 -41.13 11.16 48.66
CA GLY A 4 -40.09 12.08 49.08
C GLY A 4 -39.11 12.17 47.89
N ARG A 5 -38.56 13.35 47.64
CA ARG A 5 -37.56 13.61 46.58
C ARG A 5 -36.33 12.70 46.77
N LEU A 6 -35.84 12.09 45.69
CA LEU A 6 -34.48 11.59 45.62
C LEU A 6 -33.86 11.92 44.25
N TYR A 7 -33.01 12.94 44.29
CA TYR A 7 -31.96 13.19 43.33
C TYR A 7 -30.97 12.02 43.37
N LEU A 8 -30.70 11.39 42.22
CA LEU A 8 -29.53 10.52 42.05
C LEU A 8 -28.77 10.99 40.81
N ARG A 9 -27.67 11.71 41.09
CA ARG A 9 -26.57 11.95 40.17
C ARG A 9 -25.99 10.59 39.76
N LEU A 10 -26.21 10.17 38.51
CA LEU A 10 -25.37 9.15 37.91
C LEU A 10 -24.13 9.82 37.34
N LEU A 11 -23.06 9.69 38.11
CA LEU A 11 -21.71 10.04 37.71
C LEU A 11 -21.29 9.21 36.49
N ARG A 12 -20.82 9.90 35.46
CA ARG A 12 -19.98 9.33 34.40
C ARG A 12 -18.80 8.59 35.04
N ALA A 13 -18.65 7.32 34.71
CA ALA A 13 -17.40 6.58 34.79
C ALA A 13 -17.15 5.91 33.44
N PRO A 14 -15.90 5.82 32.96
CA PRO A 14 -15.59 5.37 31.61
C PRO A 14 -15.74 3.85 31.52
N SER A 15 -16.48 3.38 30.50
CA SER A 15 -16.55 1.98 30.12
C SER A 15 -15.16 1.50 29.67
N LYS A 16 -14.42 0.86 30.58
CA LYS A 16 -13.11 0.25 30.32
C LYS A 16 -13.07 -1.26 30.58
N PHE A 17 -14.23 -1.93 30.73
CA PHE A 17 -14.28 -3.29 31.25
C PHE A 17 -15.09 -4.32 30.44
N MET A 18 -15.27 -4.10 29.13
CA MET A 18 -16.01 -5.06 28.29
C MET A 18 -15.38 -5.32 26.92
N VAL A 19 -14.04 -5.44 26.86
CA VAL A 19 -13.32 -5.92 25.65
C VAL A 19 -12.33 -7.05 25.94
N GLN A 20 -12.04 -7.38 27.21
CA GLN A 20 -10.93 -8.26 27.54
C GLN A 20 -11.27 -9.76 27.68
N ARG A 21 -12.32 -10.27 27.02
CA ARG A 21 -12.74 -11.69 27.19
C ARG A 21 -13.13 -12.46 25.91
N LEU A 22 -12.67 -12.02 24.74
CA LEU A 22 -12.84 -12.78 23.49
C LEU A 22 -11.51 -13.11 22.77
N LEU A 23 -10.38 -13.08 23.50
CA LEU A 23 -9.05 -13.35 22.94
C LEU A 23 -8.34 -14.50 23.66
N GLU A 24 -8.97 -15.68 23.65
CA GLU A 24 -8.26 -16.93 23.93
C GLU A 24 -8.58 -17.94 22.82
N GLY A 25 -7.55 -18.30 22.03
CA GLY A 25 -7.57 -19.52 21.23
C GLY A 25 -7.51 -19.37 19.71
N VAL A 26 -6.46 -18.74 19.18
CA VAL A 26 -5.88 -19.20 17.90
C VAL A 26 -4.42 -19.53 18.16
N PRO A 27 -3.98 -20.80 18.02
CA PRO A 27 -2.58 -21.13 18.20
C PRO A 27 -1.79 -20.44 17.10
N PRO A 28 -0.61 -19.84 17.40
CA PRO A 28 0.23 -19.31 16.34
C PRO A 28 0.60 -20.47 15.44
N SER A 29 0.18 -20.42 14.18
CA SER A 29 0.66 -21.34 13.15
C SER A 29 2.19 -21.24 13.18
N ARG A 30 2.83 -22.27 13.75
CA ARG A 30 4.29 -22.38 13.83
C ARG A 30 4.81 -22.26 12.40
N GLY A 31 5.35 -21.10 12.05
CA GLY A 31 6.04 -20.89 10.80
C GLY A 31 7.22 -21.84 10.75
N LEU A 32 7.13 -22.88 9.94
CA LEU A 32 8.33 -23.46 9.35
C LEU A 32 9.02 -22.32 8.58
N HIS A 33 10.31 -22.14 8.79
CA HIS A 33 11.18 -21.08 8.24
C HIS A 33 11.28 -19.79 9.07
N ALA A 34 11.64 -19.92 10.35
CA ALA A 34 12.38 -18.85 11.02
C ALA A 34 13.76 -18.69 10.33
N GLY A 35 13.89 -17.69 9.45
CA GLY A 35 15.19 -17.12 9.04
C GLY A 35 15.72 -17.39 7.63
N ARG A 36 14.97 -18.03 6.71
CA ARG A 36 15.42 -18.29 5.31
C ARG A 36 14.39 -17.95 4.22
N GLY A 37 13.45 -17.05 4.50
CA GLY A 37 12.53 -16.54 3.48
C GLY A 37 13.19 -15.48 2.58
N PRO A 38 12.64 -15.22 1.39
CA PRO A 38 13.12 -14.15 0.52
C PRO A 38 13.11 -12.79 1.22
N ARG A 39 14.05 -11.92 0.86
CA ARG A 39 14.03 -10.51 1.24
C ARG A 39 12.89 -9.84 0.49
N ARG A 40 12.00 -9.17 1.21
CA ARG A 40 10.77 -8.58 0.67
C ARG A 40 10.86 -7.07 0.75
N LEU A 41 10.80 -6.40 -0.39
CA LEU A 41 10.88 -4.94 -0.46
C LEU A 41 9.69 -4.39 -1.21
N SER A 42 9.33 -3.14 -0.92
CA SER A 42 8.34 -2.41 -1.69
C SER A 42 8.94 -1.17 -2.33
N VAL A 43 8.62 -0.94 -3.60
CA VAL A 43 8.93 0.29 -4.33
C VAL A 43 7.78 1.27 -4.11
N GLU A 44 8.07 2.34 -3.40
CA GLU A 44 7.10 3.38 -3.04
C GLU A 44 7.34 4.65 -3.83
N GLY A 45 6.30 5.47 -3.95
CA GLY A 45 6.40 6.79 -4.56
C GLY A 45 5.10 7.27 -5.20
N ASN A 46 5.11 8.57 -5.53
CA ASN A 46 3.95 9.29 -6.03
C ASN A 46 3.39 8.73 -7.34
N ILE A 47 2.19 9.15 -7.73
CA ILE A 47 1.60 8.82 -9.03
C ILE A 47 2.56 9.30 -10.14
N ALA A 48 2.72 8.47 -11.17
CA ALA A 48 3.58 8.73 -12.33
C ALA A 48 5.07 9.03 -12.04
N VAL A 49 5.58 8.80 -10.82
CA VAL A 49 7.00 9.02 -10.49
C VAL A 49 7.96 8.12 -11.29
N GLY A 50 7.47 7.02 -11.87
CA GLY A 50 8.27 6.08 -12.67
C GLY A 50 8.42 4.68 -12.07
N LYS A 51 7.59 4.30 -11.07
CA LYS A 51 7.64 2.97 -10.43
C LYS A 51 7.64 1.81 -11.43
N SER A 52 6.68 1.75 -12.35
CA SER A 52 6.61 0.65 -13.30
C SER A 52 7.81 0.62 -14.26
N THR A 53 8.39 1.78 -14.61
CA THR A 53 9.64 1.88 -15.39
C THR A 53 10.82 1.34 -14.58
N PHE A 54 10.95 1.75 -13.33
CA PHE A 54 11.99 1.28 -12.41
C PHE A 54 11.90 -0.22 -12.14
N VAL A 55 10.68 -0.72 -11.97
CA VAL A 55 10.41 -2.15 -11.78
C VAL A 55 10.81 -2.97 -13.01
N LYS A 56 10.52 -2.49 -14.23
CA LYS A 56 11.03 -3.12 -15.47
C LYS A 56 12.55 -3.16 -15.53
N LEU A 57 13.21 -2.08 -15.08
CA LEU A 57 14.66 -2.02 -14.98
C LEU A 57 15.19 -3.06 -13.98
N LEU A 58 14.58 -3.18 -12.79
CA LEU A 58 14.93 -4.22 -11.83
C LEU A 58 14.81 -5.63 -12.40
N THR A 59 13.71 -5.94 -13.12
CA THR A 59 13.52 -7.25 -13.76
C THR A 59 14.60 -7.53 -14.81
N LYS A 60 15.03 -6.51 -15.57
CA LYS A 60 16.11 -6.64 -16.56
C LYS A 60 17.46 -6.87 -15.89
N THR A 61 17.76 -6.16 -14.81
CA THR A 61 19.07 -6.20 -14.13
C THR A 61 19.22 -7.42 -13.21
N TYR A 62 18.13 -7.84 -12.56
CA TYR A 62 18.08 -8.94 -11.60
C TYR A 62 16.97 -9.94 -12.00
N PRO A 63 17.19 -10.75 -13.05
CA PRO A 63 16.18 -11.68 -13.56
C PRO A 63 15.80 -12.78 -12.54
N GLU A 64 16.62 -12.99 -11.51
CA GLU A 64 16.36 -13.90 -10.41
C GLU A 64 15.42 -13.32 -9.34
N TRP A 65 15.12 -12.02 -9.39
CA TRP A 65 14.20 -11.38 -8.45
C TRP A 65 12.76 -11.56 -8.89
N HIS A 66 11.90 -11.87 -7.93
CA HIS A 66 10.48 -11.92 -8.18
C HIS A 66 9.87 -10.52 -8.03
N VAL A 67 9.09 -10.10 -9.02
CA VAL A 67 8.41 -8.80 -9.02
C VAL A 67 6.92 -9.02 -9.06
N ALA A 68 6.22 -8.48 -8.06
CA ALA A 68 4.77 -8.42 -8.04
C ALA A 68 4.32 -6.97 -8.36
N THR A 69 3.69 -6.81 -9.52
CA THR A 69 3.26 -5.50 -10.04
C THR A 69 1.92 -5.08 -9.45
N GLU A 70 1.62 -3.78 -9.52
CA GLU A 70 0.36 -3.23 -9.03
C GLU A 70 -0.81 -3.67 -9.94
N PRO A 71 -1.92 -4.20 -9.40
CA PRO A 71 -3.01 -4.76 -10.19
C PRO A 71 -3.95 -3.69 -10.78
N VAL A 72 -3.40 -2.64 -11.40
CA VAL A 72 -4.18 -1.51 -11.94
C VAL A 72 -5.20 -1.97 -12.98
N ALA A 73 -4.84 -2.94 -13.83
CA ALA A 73 -5.76 -3.47 -14.84
C ALA A 73 -7.02 -4.09 -14.21
N THR A 74 -6.89 -4.71 -13.03
CA THR A 74 -8.02 -5.27 -12.27
C THR A 74 -8.93 -4.17 -11.72
N TRP A 75 -8.40 -2.97 -11.45
CA TRP A 75 -9.17 -1.82 -11.00
C TRP A 75 -9.86 -1.10 -12.16
N GLN A 76 -9.22 -1.08 -13.33
CA GLN A 76 -9.78 -0.53 -14.57
C GLN A 76 -10.90 -1.39 -15.16
N ASN A 77 -10.91 -2.68 -14.84
CA ASN A 77 -11.90 -3.62 -15.32
C ASN A 77 -12.29 -4.60 -14.21
N VAL A 78 -13.24 -4.17 -13.37
CA VAL A 78 -13.82 -5.04 -12.34
C VAL A 78 -14.74 -6.04 -13.02
N LEU A 79 -14.49 -7.34 -12.85
CA LEU A 79 -15.26 -8.40 -13.49
C LEU A 79 -16.32 -8.98 -12.54
N ALA A 80 -17.46 -9.38 -13.08
CA ALA A 80 -18.47 -10.14 -12.33
C ALA A 80 -17.95 -11.54 -11.97
N ALA A 81 -18.22 -12.00 -10.74
CA ALA A 81 -17.90 -13.35 -10.33
C ALA A 81 -18.94 -14.35 -10.88
N GLY A 82 -18.53 -15.23 -11.80
CA GLY A 82 -19.34 -16.31 -12.41
C GLY A 82 -20.15 -15.83 -13.60
N SER A 83 -20.08 -16.46 -14.78
CA SER A 83 -20.39 -17.87 -15.01
C SER A 83 -19.21 -18.68 -15.56
N GLN A 84 -18.92 -19.82 -14.92
CA GLN A 84 -18.10 -20.89 -15.50
C GLN A 84 -18.84 -21.65 -16.64
N LYS A 85 -19.68 -20.95 -17.41
CA LYS A 85 -20.19 -21.42 -18.70
C LYS A 85 -19.55 -20.54 -19.75
N ALA A 86 -18.60 -21.14 -20.46
CA ALA A 86 -17.88 -20.67 -21.63
C ALA A 86 -18.38 -19.35 -22.24
N GLY A 87 -17.56 -18.29 -22.12
CA GLY A 87 -17.55 -17.17 -23.06
C GLY A 87 -17.80 -15.79 -22.43
N ALA A 88 -16.70 -15.11 -22.10
CA ALA A 88 -16.58 -13.71 -21.68
C ALA A 88 -17.03 -13.35 -20.24
N ALA A 89 -16.05 -13.09 -19.38
CA ALA A 89 -16.28 -12.37 -18.14
C ALA A 89 -16.81 -10.96 -18.46
N THR A 90 -17.96 -10.60 -17.90
CA THR A 90 -18.59 -9.29 -18.11
C THR A 90 -17.88 -8.24 -17.25
N SER A 91 -17.44 -7.16 -17.89
CA SER A 91 -16.96 -5.96 -17.19
C SER A 91 -18.11 -5.27 -16.46
N LEU A 92 -17.95 -5.05 -15.15
CA LEU A 92 -18.88 -4.31 -14.30
C LEU A 92 -18.55 -2.81 -14.27
N GLY A 93 -17.31 -2.43 -14.55
CA GLY A 93 -16.90 -1.02 -14.59
C GLY A 93 -15.43 -0.78 -14.29
N ASN A 94 -15.04 0.48 -14.42
CA ASN A 94 -13.72 0.99 -14.12
C ASN A 94 -13.74 1.72 -12.77
N LEU A 95 -13.37 1.01 -11.70
CA LEU A 95 -13.44 1.55 -10.34
C LEU A 95 -12.39 2.65 -10.10
N LEU A 96 -11.28 2.63 -10.86
CA LEU A 96 -10.28 3.70 -10.81
C LEU A 96 -10.87 5.01 -11.36
N ASP A 97 -11.56 4.95 -12.49
CA ASP A 97 -12.24 6.09 -13.10
C ASP A 97 -13.37 6.62 -12.20
N MET A 98 -14.21 5.72 -11.67
CA MET A 98 -15.28 6.08 -10.73
C MET A 98 -14.75 6.82 -9.50
N MET A 99 -13.59 6.42 -8.97
CA MET A 99 -12.94 7.09 -7.85
C MET A 99 -12.46 8.51 -8.20
N TYR A 100 -11.88 8.73 -9.38
CA TYR A 100 -11.46 10.07 -9.78
C TYR A 100 -12.65 10.98 -10.14
N GLN A 101 -13.73 10.43 -10.72
CA GLN A 101 -14.91 11.21 -11.12
C GLN A 101 -15.79 11.62 -9.92
N GLU A 102 -16.01 10.72 -8.95
CA GLU A 102 -16.82 11.01 -7.76
C GLU A 102 -16.11 10.49 -6.49
N PRO A 103 -15.02 11.15 -6.05
CA PRO A 103 -14.17 10.64 -4.98
C PRO A 103 -14.92 10.48 -3.65
N ALA A 104 -15.82 11.39 -3.30
CA ALA A 104 -16.63 11.29 -2.08
C ALA A 104 -17.55 10.05 -2.06
N ARG A 105 -17.90 9.49 -3.23
CA ARG A 105 -18.76 8.31 -3.34
C ARG A 105 -17.97 7.01 -3.42
N TRP A 106 -16.83 7.03 -4.12
CA TRP A 106 -16.13 5.81 -4.52
C TRP A 106 -14.78 5.62 -3.85
N SER A 107 -14.26 6.59 -3.10
CA SER A 107 -12.97 6.46 -2.40
C SER A 107 -12.94 5.27 -1.48
N TYR A 108 -13.94 5.09 -0.62
CA TYR A 108 -13.97 3.96 0.30
C TYR A 108 -13.98 2.62 -0.46
N THR A 109 -14.86 2.49 -1.46
CA THR A 109 -14.95 1.29 -2.31
C THR A 109 -13.63 1.00 -3.02
N PHE A 110 -13.00 2.01 -3.62
CA PHE A 110 -11.72 1.86 -4.30
C PHE A 110 -10.59 1.50 -3.32
N GLN A 111 -10.50 2.15 -2.16
CA GLN A 111 -9.47 1.86 -1.15
C GLN A 111 -9.64 0.45 -0.58
N THR A 112 -10.86 -0.03 -0.38
CA THR A 112 -11.11 -1.43 0.03
C THR A 112 -10.62 -2.44 -1.01
N PHE A 113 -10.94 -2.20 -2.29
CA PHE A 113 -10.65 -3.13 -3.37
C PHE A 113 -9.16 -3.14 -3.73
N SER A 114 -8.54 -1.97 -3.79
CA SER A 114 -7.09 -1.82 -4.03
C SER A 114 -6.29 -2.51 -2.92
N PHE A 115 -6.58 -2.23 -1.65
CA PHE A 115 -5.95 -2.91 -0.51
C PHE A 115 -6.13 -4.44 -0.59
N LEU A 116 -7.35 -4.94 -0.82
CA LEU A 116 -7.61 -6.39 -0.87
C LEU A 116 -6.87 -7.06 -2.03
N SER A 117 -6.88 -6.44 -3.21
CA SER A 117 -6.15 -6.96 -4.37
C SER A 117 -4.64 -7.01 -4.12
N ARG A 118 -4.07 -5.98 -3.48
CA ARG A 118 -2.66 -5.93 -3.11
C ARG A 118 -2.32 -6.93 -2.01
N LEU A 119 -3.19 -7.08 -1.02
CA LEU A 119 -3.06 -8.07 0.05
C LEU A 119 -3.00 -9.48 -0.54
N LYS A 120 -3.89 -9.83 -1.49
CA LYS A 120 -3.86 -11.12 -2.18
C LYS A 120 -2.52 -11.38 -2.85
N VAL A 121 -2.03 -10.42 -3.64
CA VAL A 121 -0.72 -10.51 -4.31
C VAL A 121 0.42 -10.69 -3.30
N GLN A 122 0.38 -10.01 -2.15
CA GLN A 122 1.40 -10.17 -1.11
C GLN A 122 1.30 -11.50 -0.35
N LEU A 123 0.15 -12.17 -0.37
CA LEU A 123 -0.07 -13.47 0.27
C LEU A 123 0.12 -14.65 -0.67
N GLU A 124 0.32 -14.41 -1.97
CA GLU A 124 0.62 -15.47 -2.93
C GLU A 124 1.90 -16.23 -2.51
N PRO A 125 1.91 -17.57 -2.66
CA PRO A 125 3.10 -18.37 -2.41
C PRO A 125 4.30 -17.88 -3.23
N PHE A 126 5.49 -18.05 -2.68
CA PHE A 126 6.71 -17.76 -3.44
C PHE A 126 6.80 -18.72 -4.64
N PRO A 127 7.14 -18.21 -5.85
CA PRO A 127 7.42 -19.09 -6.98
C PRO A 127 8.55 -20.06 -6.63
N GLU A 128 8.46 -21.31 -7.08
CA GLU A 128 9.46 -22.36 -6.78
C GLU A 128 10.89 -21.91 -7.15
N LYS A 129 11.06 -21.27 -8.31
CA LYS A 129 12.33 -20.69 -8.78
C LYS A 129 12.95 -19.71 -7.79
N LEU A 130 12.12 -18.98 -7.02
CA LEU A 130 12.60 -18.03 -6.03
C LEU A 130 13.17 -18.76 -4.81
N LEU A 131 12.63 -19.92 -4.44
CA LEU A 131 13.02 -20.69 -3.26
C LEU A 131 14.34 -21.47 -3.46
N GLU A 132 14.74 -21.73 -4.71
CA GLU A 132 15.99 -22.39 -5.06
C GLU A 132 17.21 -21.47 -4.92
N VAL A 133 17.00 -20.15 -4.95
CA VAL A 133 18.07 -19.14 -4.91
C VAL A 133 18.36 -18.76 -3.45
N GLY A 134 19.56 -19.06 -2.97
CA GLY A 134 19.99 -18.78 -1.58
C GLY A 134 19.97 -17.30 -1.14
N ARG A 135 19.66 -16.36 -2.04
CA ARG A 135 19.47 -14.91 -1.79
C ARG A 135 18.24 -14.35 -2.50
N ALA A 136 17.14 -15.06 -2.43
CA ALA A 136 15.88 -14.70 -3.02
C ALA A 136 15.39 -13.29 -2.63
N VAL A 137 14.95 -12.49 -3.60
CA VAL A 137 14.37 -11.15 -3.39
C VAL A 137 13.00 -11.08 -4.05
N GLN A 138 12.03 -10.54 -3.31
CA GLN A 138 10.70 -10.21 -3.81
C GLN A 138 10.48 -8.70 -3.72
N ILE A 139 10.12 -8.10 -4.84
CA ILE A 139 9.79 -6.69 -4.98
C ILE A 139 8.28 -6.53 -5.18
N PHE A 140 7.69 -5.59 -4.48
CA PHE A 140 6.30 -5.17 -4.68
C PHE A 140 6.26 -3.74 -5.24
N GLU A 141 5.43 -3.51 -6.26
CA GLU A 141 5.06 -2.14 -6.64
C GLU A 141 4.00 -1.63 -5.64
N ARG A 142 4.42 -0.74 -4.74
CA ARG A 142 3.69 -0.31 -3.53
C ARG A 142 3.45 -1.42 -2.50
N SER A 143 2.89 -1.03 -1.36
CA SER A 143 2.57 -1.94 -0.27
C SER A 143 1.19 -1.70 0.30
N VAL A 144 0.65 -2.67 1.03
CA VAL A 144 -0.56 -2.51 1.85
C VAL A 144 -0.45 -1.31 2.81
N TYR A 145 0.76 -0.95 3.24
CA TYR A 145 0.99 0.22 4.09
C TYR A 145 0.74 1.53 3.36
N SER A 146 1.18 1.64 2.10
CA SER A 146 0.93 2.83 1.29
C SER A 146 -0.57 3.04 0.99
N ASP A 147 -1.36 1.96 0.88
CA ASP A 147 -2.82 2.09 0.73
C ASP A 147 -3.43 2.88 1.89
N ARG A 148 -3.03 2.57 3.13
CA ARG A 148 -3.52 3.29 4.32
C ARG A 148 -2.85 4.64 4.53
N TYR A 149 -1.52 4.66 4.58
CA TYR A 149 -0.75 5.80 5.09
C TYR A 149 -0.51 6.89 4.07
N ILE A 150 -0.69 6.59 2.78
CA ILE A 150 -0.61 7.57 1.70
C ILE A 150 -2.01 7.83 1.15
N PHE A 151 -2.65 6.85 0.52
CA PHE A 151 -3.85 7.10 -0.28
C PHE A 151 -5.10 7.30 0.56
N ALA A 152 -5.49 6.32 1.38
CA ALA A 152 -6.68 6.43 2.22
C ALA A 152 -6.57 7.59 3.21
N LYS A 153 -5.40 7.81 3.83
CA LYS A 153 -5.16 8.98 4.69
C LYS A 153 -5.37 10.31 3.94
N THR A 154 -4.84 10.45 2.73
CA THR A 154 -5.04 11.68 1.92
C THR A 154 -6.51 11.87 1.56
N LEU A 155 -7.21 10.80 1.16
CA LEU A 155 -8.63 10.85 0.83
C LEU A 155 -9.50 11.19 2.06
N PHE A 156 -9.10 10.78 3.26
CA PHE A 156 -9.74 11.24 4.49
C PHE A 156 -9.45 12.73 4.75
N GLU A 157 -8.18 13.15 4.69
CA GLU A 157 -7.78 14.52 4.99
C GLU A 157 -8.33 15.56 3.99
N ASN A 158 -8.62 15.15 2.76
CA ASN A 158 -9.24 16.00 1.75
C ASN A 158 -10.79 15.90 1.70
N GLY A 159 -11.41 15.13 2.60
CA GLY A 159 -12.86 15.00 2.74
C GLY A 159 -13.53 14.01 1.79
N SER A 160 -12.77 13.22 1.02
CA SER A 160 -13.31 12.17 0.15
C SER A 160 -13.69 10.88 0.89
N LEU A 161 -13.19 10.68 2.11
CA LEU A 161 -13.69 9.68 3.05
C LEU A 161 -14.32 10.39 4.25
N SER A 162 -15.52 9.95 4.63
CA SER A 162 -16.15 10.37 5.89
C SER A 162 -15.44 9.80 7.12
N ASP A 163 -15.72 10.35 8.31
CA ASP A 163 -15.20 9.83 9.58
C ASP A 163 -15.56 8.35 9.80
N ILE A 164 -16.78 7.95 9.42
CA ILE A 164 -17.24 6.57 9.53
C ILE A 164 -16.45 5.67 8.59
N GLU A 165 -16.32 6.05 7.31
CA GLU A 165 -15.57 5.28 6.32
C GLU A 165 -14.09 5.14 6.70
N TRP A 166 -13.48 6.22 7.20
CA TRP A 166 -12.10 6.19 7.67
C TRP A 166 -11.93 5.30 8.89
N HIS A 167 -12.85 5.35 9.86
CA HIS A 167 -12.82 4.47 11.03
C HIS A 167 -12.91 3.00 10.62
N ILE A 168 -13.90 2.64 9.80
CA ILE A 168 -14.10 1.26 9.35
C ILE A 168 -12.89 0.79 8.53
N TYR A 169 -12.35 1.64 7.63
CA TYR A 169 -11.14 1.34 6.84
C TYR A 169 -9.95 0.99 7.72
N GLN A 170 -9.69 1.79 8.73
CA GLN A 170 -8.58 1.57 9.63
C GLN A 170 -8.73 0.28 10.43
N ASP A 171 -9.96 -0.06 10.83
CA ASP A 171 -10.27 -1.23 11.64
C ASP A 171 -10.02 -2.54 10.89
N TRP A 172 -10.64 -2.74 9.71
CA TRP A 172 -10.39 -3.98 8.95
C TRP A 172 -8.95 -4.05 8.46
N HIS A 173 -8.34 -2.92 8.07
CA HIS A 173 -6.97 -2.91 7.61
C HIS A 173 -6.05 -3.38 8.73
N TYR A 174 -6.25 -2.87 9.94
CA TYR A 174 -5.49 -3.29 11.10
C TYR A 174 -5.72 -4.79 11.41
N PHE A 175 -6.98 -5.24 11.44
CA PHE A 175 -7.33 -6.65 11.66
C PHE A 175 -6.60 -7.57 10.68
N LEU A 176 -6.70 -7.31 9.37
CA LEU A 176 -6.09 -8.17 8.35
C LEU A 176 -4.56 -8.15 8.40
N LEU A 177 -3.94 -7.00 8.74
CA LEU A 177 -2.50 -6.96 8.96
C LEU A 177 -2.06 -7.77 10.18
N GLN A 178 -2.85 -7.81 11.25
CA GLN A 178 -2.56 -8.65 12.41
C GLN A 178 -2.66 -10.13 12.06
N GLU A 179 -3.76 -10.55 11.43
CA GLU A 179 -3.98 -11.95 11.03
C GLU A 179 -2.89 -12.48 10.07
N PHE A 180 -2.32 -11.59 9.26
CA PHE A 180 -1.34 -11.95 8.24
C PHE A 180 0.07 -11.41 8.49
N ALA A 181 0.37 -10.90 9.69
CA ALA A 181 1.61 -10.21 10.01
C ALA A 181 2.87 -11.00 9.63
N SER A 182 2.88 -12.31 9.91
CA SER A 182 4.01 -13.20 9.61
C SER A 182 4.29 -13.33 8.10
N ARG A 183 3.25 -13.17 7.27
CA ARG A 183 3.31 -13.30 5.81
C ARG A 183 3.40 -11.98 5.08
N LEU A 184 3.22 -10.84 5.75
CA LEU A 184 3.28 -9.49 5.17
C LEU A 184 4.53 -8.70 5.56
N ARG A 185 5.46 -9.35 6.27
CA ARG A 185 6.71 -8.72 6.66
C ARG A 185 7.47 -8.19 5.44
N LEU A 186 7.81 -6.90 5.49
CA LEU A 186 8.75 -6.24 4.60
C LEU A 186 10.09 -6.04 5.32
N HIS A 187 11.17 -6.05 4.54
CA HIS A 187 12.55 -5.88 4.98
C HIS A 187 13.12 -4.52 4.57
N GLY A 188 12.52 -3.85 3.60
CA GLY A 188 12.95 -2.53 3.17
C GLY A 188 11.94 -1.83 2.26
N PHE A 189 12.02 -0.50 2.21
CA PHE A 189 11.33 0.31 1.21
C PHE A 189 12.35 0.93 0.26
N ILE A 190 12.03 0.99 -1.02
CA ILE A 190 12.75 1.77 -2.02
C ILE A 190 11.83 2.92 -2.40
N TYR A 191 12.13 4.12 -1.91
CA TYR A 191 11.34 5.31 -2.19
C TYR A 191 11.88 6.03 -3.42
N LEU A 192 11.11 6.02 -4.50
CA LEU A 192 11.36 6.85 -5.68
C LEU A 192 10.81 8.25 -5.41
N GLN A 193 11.72 9.19 -5.20
CA GLN A 193 11.42 10.57 -4.85
C GLN A 193 11.55 11.46 -6.09
N ALA A 194 10.50 12.22 -6.40
CA ALA A 194 10.55 13.30 -7.36
C ALA A 194 9.56 14.39 -6.95
N ALA A 195 9.81 15.62 -7.41
CA ALA A 195 8.92 16.74 -7.19
C ALA A 195 7.52 16.49 -7.79
N PRO A 196 6.44 16.99 -7.17
CA PRO A 196 5.08 16.87 -7.69
C PRO A 196 4.92 17.38 -9.13
N GLN A 197 5.66 18.42 -9.52
CA GLN A 197 5.65 18.99 -10.87
C GLN A 197 6.25 18.02 -11.89
N VAL A 198 7.31 17.30 -11.52
CA VAL A 198 7.90 16.24 -12.35
C VAL A 198 6.90 15.09 -12.51
N CYS A 199 6.24 14.69 -11.41
CA CYS A 199 5.20 13.66 -11.43
C CYS A 199 4.03 14.06 -12.34
N LEU A 200 3.56 15.31 -12.26
CA LEU A 200 2.49 15.83 -13.12
C LEU A 200 2.87 15.79 -14.60
N LYS A 201 4.08 16.24 -14.94
CA LYS A 201 4.59 16.19 -16.31
C LYS A 201 4.64 14.75 -16.84
N ARG A 202 5.07 13.79 -16.02
CA ARG A 202 5.10 12.36 -16.36
C ARG A 202 3.69 11.77 -16.49
N LEU A 203 2.77 12.18 -15.62
CA LEU A 203 1.37 11.78 -15.64
C LEU A 203 0.71 12.20 -16.96
N GLN A 204 0.90 13.46 -17.37
CA GLN A 204 0.42 14.00 -18.64
C GLN A 204 1.00 13.25 -19.85
N ARG A 205 2.31 12.93 -19.83
CA ARG A 205 2.96 12.12 -20.89
C ARG A 205 2.40 10.71 -20.98
N ARG A 206 2.08 10.07 -19.84
CA ARG A 206 1.48 8.73 -19.81
C ARG A 206 0.05 8.73 -20.38
N ALA A 207 -0.65 9.85 -20.30
CA ALA A 207 -1.97 10.08 -20.90
C ALA A 207 -3.00 8.98 -20.56
N ARG A 208 -2.99 8.51 -19.31
CA ARG A 208 -4.03 7.59 -18.82
C ARG A 208 -5.32 8.38 -18.63
N GLN A 209 -6.40 7.90 -19.24
CA GLN A 209 -7.67 8.64 -19.33
C GLN A 209 -8.25 9.00 -17.96
N GLU A 210 -8.22 8.05 -17.02
CA GLU A 210 -8.78 8.19 -15.66
C GLU A 210 -8.03 9.24 -14.83
N GLU A 211 -6.77 9.54 -15.18
CA GLU A 211 -5.90 10.44 -14.41
C GLU A 211 -5.85 11.86 -15.02
N LYS A 212 -6.58 12.11 -16.10
CA LYS A 212 -6.51 13.38 -16.85
C LYS A 212 -6.84 14.61 -16.00
N GLU A 213 -7.72 14.45 -15.01
CA GLU A 213 -8.19 15.51 -14.12
C GLU A 213 -7.37 15.60 -12.82
N VAL A 214 -6.31 14.80 -12.68
CA VAL A 214 -5.43 14.87 -11.50
C VAL A 214 -4.66 16.18 -11.50
N GLU A 215 -4.93 17.00 -10.48
CA GLU A 215 -4.28 18.29 -10.30
C GLU A 215 -2.96 18.21 -9.51
N LEU A 216 -2.13 19.26 -9.65
CA LEU A 216 -0.87 19.38 -8.92
C LEU A 216 -1.07 19.31 -7.40
N ALA A 217 -2.11 19.97 -6.87
CA ALA A 217 -2.39 20.03 -5.44
C ALA A 217 -2.58 18.63 -4.83
N TYR A 218 -3.23 17.72 -5.55
CA TYR A 218 -3.38 16.33 -5.09
C TYR A 218 -2.03 15.60 -5.07
N LEU A 219 -1.18 15.81 -6.09
CA LEU A 219 0.17 15.24 -6.11
C LEU A 219 1.06 15.82 -5.01
N GLU A 220 0.89 17.09 -4.65
CA GLU A 220 1.58 17.73 -3.51
C GLU A 220 1.14 17.12 -2.17
N GLN A 221 -0.15 16.87 -1.98
CA GLN A 221 -0.66 16.16 -0.80
C GLN A 221 -0.04 14.76 -0.69
N LEU A 222 -0.10 13.98 -1.76
CA LEU A 222 0.51 12.64 -1.78
C LEU A 222 2.01 12.70 -1.52
N HIS A 223 2.72 13.67 -2.10
CA HIS A 223 4.16 13.84 -1.85
C HIS A 223 4.43 14.12 -0.37
N GLY A 224 3.68 15.03 0.25
CA GLY A 224 3.78 15.32 1.69
C GLY A 224 3.59 14.08 2.57
N GLN A 225 2.65 13.19 2.24
CA GLN A 225 2.49 11.93 2.98
C GLN A 225 3.69 10.99 2.83
N HIS A 226 4.29 10.91 1.63
CA HIS A 226 5.49 10.09 1.42
C HIS A 226 6.68 10.65 2.19
N GLU A 227 6.90 11.96 2.15
CA GLU A 227 7.97 12.62 2.92
C GLU A 227 7.79 12.40 4.43
N ALA A 228 6.57 12.63 4.94
CA ALA A 228 6.25 12.43 6.35
C ALA A 228 6.48 10.97 6.81
N TRP A 229 6.13 9.99 5.97
CA TRP A 229 6.26 8.58 6.33
C TRP A 229 7.67 8.02 6.10
N LEU A 230 8.23 8.20 4.92
CA LEU A 230 9.42 7.49 4.46
C LEU A 230 10.71 8.23 4.81
N VAL A 231 10.67 9.56 4.88
CA VAL A 231 11.84 10.43 5.11
C VAL A 231 11.86 10.94 6.56
N HIS A 232 10.85 11.70 6.97
CA HIS A 232 10.83 12.38 8.28
C HIS A 232 10.37 11.49 9.44
N LYS A 233 9.73 10.36 9.15
CA LYS A 233 9.19 9.40 10.14
C LYS A 233 8.22 10.04 11.14
N THR A 234 7.43 11.02 10.69
CA THR A 234 6.46 11.75 11.52
C THR A 234 5.04 11.21 11.41
N THR A 235 4.73 10.41 10.37
CA THR A 235 3.42 9.77 10.22
C THR A 235 3.19 8.76 11.36
N PRO A 236 2.10 8.89 12.15
CA PRO A 236 1.77 7.91 13.18
C PRO A 236 1.43 6.55 12.58
N LEU A 237 2.20 5.51 12.94
CA LEU A 237 2.02 4.15 12.46
C LEU A 237 1.36 3.27 13.52
N HIS A 238 0.65 2.23 13.08
CA HIS A 238 -0.01 1.26 13.96
C HIS A 238 0.96 0.23 14.56
N SER A 239 2.22 0.22 14.11
CA SER A 239 3.25 -0.72 14.53
C SER A 239 4.62 -0.06 14.52
N GLU A 240 5.35 -0.19 15.63
CA GLU A 240 6.73 0.29 15.76
C GLU A 240 7.69 -0.45 14.82
N ALA A 241 7.39 -1.71 14.49
CA ALA A 241 8.20 -2.49 13.55
C ALA A 241 8.30 -1.82 12.18
N LEU A 242 7.27 -1.08 11.75
CA LEU A 242 7.26 -0.35 10.48
C LEU A 242 8.14 0.90 10.49
N LEU A 243 8.31 1.54 11.66
CA LEU A 243 9.16 2.74 11.79
C LEU A 243 10.63 2.41 11.53
N ASN A 244 11.05 1.21 11.94
CA ASN A 244 12.43 0.75 11.88
C ASN A 244 12.79 0.03 10.57
N ILE A 245 11.87 -0.10 9.62
CA ILE A 245 12.17 -0.70 8.32
C ILE A 245 13.11 0.24 7.54
N PRO A 246 14.28 -0.26 7.07
CA PRO A 246 15.20 0.53 6.26
C PRO A 246 14.53 1.11 5.01
N VAL A 247 14.89 2.34 4.66
CA VAL A 247 14.40 3.02 3.45
C VAL A 247 15.58 3.48 2.60
N LEU A 248 15.60 3.05 1.33
CA LEU A 248 16.49 3.59 0.31
C LEU A 248 15.74 4.70 -0.44
N VAL A 249 16.18 5.95 -0.28
CA VAL A 249 15.64 7.08 -1.03
C VAL A 249 16.44 7.29 -2.31
N LEU A 250 15.75 7.26 -3.45
CA LEU A 250 16.32 7.48 -4.78
C LEU A 250 15.69 8.73 -5.39
N ASP A 251 16.48 9.78 -5.56
CA ASP A 251 16.07 10.94 -6.36
C ASP A 251 15.96 10.52 -7.82
N VAL A 252 14.77 10.69 -8.39
CA VAL A 252 14.45 10.41 -9.78
C VAL A 252 13.76 11.60 -10.42
N ASN A 253 14.14 12.83 -10.07
CA ASN A 253 13.69 14.04 -10.76
C ASN A 253 14.14 14.04 -12.22
N ASP A 254 15.40 13.67 -12.46
CA ASP A 254 15.92 13.45 -13.80
C ASP A 254 15.29 12.20 -14.42
N ASP A 255 15.07 12.25 -15.74
CA ASP A 255 14.41 11.18 -16.47
C ASP A 255 15.37 10.00 -16.68
N PHE A 256 15.27 9.00 -15.80
CA PHE A 256 16.09 7.79 -15.88
C PHE A 256 15.61 6.78 -16.92
N SER A 257 14.53 7.05 -17.68
CA SER A 257 13.92 6.06 -18.57
C SER A 257 14.84 5.58 -19.69
N GLU A 258 15.71 6.46 -20.20
CA GLU A 258 16.63 6.16 -21.32
C GLU A 258 18.12 6.42 -20.97
N GLU A 259 18.41 7.09 -19.85
CA GLU A 259 19.77 7.46 -19.46
C GLU A 259 20.50 6.30 -18.75
N VAL A 260 21.28 5.52 -19.50
CA VAL A 260 21.96 4.31 -19.03
C VAL A 260 22.84 4.57 -17.79
N THR A 261 23.55 5.69 -17.75
CA THR A 261 24.42 6.04 -16.61
C THR A 261 23.63 6.24 -15.31
N ILE A 262 22.45 6.88 -15.39
CA ILE A 262 21.55 7.05 -14.26
C ILE A 262 20.97 5.68 -13.85
N GLN A 263 20.56 4.86 -14.82
CA GLN A 263 20.05 3.52 -14.56
C GLN A 263 21.06 2.64 -13.83
N GLU A 264 22.31 2.62 -14.27
CA GLU A 264 23.40 1.85 -13.64
C GLU A 264 23.65 2.31 -12.21
N GLU A 265 23.68 3.61 -11.96
CA GLU A 265 23.85 4.18 -10.61
C GLU A 265 22.69 3.81 -9.69
N LEU A 266 21.44 3.93 -10.17
CA LEU A 266 20.26 3.52 -9.40
C LEU A 266 20.33 2.03 -9.02
N MET A 267 20.66 1.15 -9.97
CA MET A 267 20.78 -0.29 -9.71
C MET A 267 21.93 -0.61 -8.76
N ARG A 268 23.06 0.09 -8.86
CA ARG A 268 24.19 -0.05 -7.93
C ARG A 268 23.76 0.26 -6.50
N ARG A 269 23.02 1.35 -6.29
CA ARG A 269 22.48 1.73 -4.97
C ARG A 269 21.49 0.70 -4.44
N VAL A 270 20.59 0.18 -5.28
CA VAL A 270 19.65 -0.89 -4.92
C VAL A 270 20.39 -2.16 -4.49
N ASN A 271 21.40 -2.60 -5.26
CA ASN A 271 22.18 -3.78 -4.94
C ASN A 271 22.87 -3.66 -3.58
N THR A 272 23.52 -2.52 -3.33
CA THR A 272 24.16 -2.25 -2.04
C THR A 272 23.15 -2.27 -0.90
N PHE A 273 22.00 -1.62 -1.08
CA PHE A 273 20.94 -1.62 -0.08
C PHE A 273 20.44 -3.03 0.23
N VAL A 274 20.06 -3.81 -0.78
CA VAL A 274 19.54 -5.17 -0.60
C VAL A 274 20.58 -6.11 -0.01
N LYS A 275 21.87 -5.94 -0.32
CA LYS A 275 22.95 -6.74 0.30
C LYS A 275 23.06 -6.51 1.80
N ASN A 276 22.77 -5.28 2.26
CA ASN A 276 22.88 -4.85 3.66
C ASN A 276 21.60 -5.07 4.50
N LEU A 277 20.54 -5.65 3.90
CA LEU A 277 19.31 -6.05 4.61
C LEU A 277 19.43 -7.41 5.30
#